data_AF-A0A4S2FBW2-F1
#
_entry.id   AF-A0A4S2FBW2-F1
#
_cell.length_a   1.000
_cell.length_b   1.000
_cell.length_c   1.000
_cell.angle_alpha   90.00
_cell.angle_beta   90.00
_cell.angle_gamma   90.00
#
_symmetry.space_group_name_H-M   'P 1'
#
loop_
_entity.id
_entity.type
_entity.pdbx_description
1 polymer ?
#
loop_
_entity_poly.entity_id
_entity_poly.type
_entity_poly.pdbx_seq_one_letter_code
_entity_poly.pdbx_strand_id
1 'polypeptide(L)'
;MNNSIVLGVVIFGLFVACGAYFLIQYRKNKNSDLRSRNTWYVFFPDKNNAPDLTQSKSLNKFGKWMKNGTQLYSVGGTDTLTKEELEKAVQKECNGVPFEISNTAELYTSSVVL
;
A
#
# COMPACT_ATOMS: atom_id res chain seq x y z
N MET A 1 6.47 -53.45 -18.48
CA MET A 1 5.26 -52.63 -18.58
C MET A 1 4.91 -51.82 -17.31
N ASN A 2 5.63 -51.94 -16.18
CA ASN A 2 5.31 -51.18 -14.95
C ASN A 2 5.95 -49.77 -14.86
N ASN A 3 7.07 -49.51 -15.55
CA ASN A 3 7.81 -48.26 -15.39
C ASN A 3 7.08 -47.03 -15.98
N SER A 4 6.28 -47.21 -17.03
CA SER A 4 5.55 -46.10 -17.68
C SER A 4 4.41 -45.55 -16.81
N ILE A 5 3.79 -46.41 -16.00
CA ILE A 5 2.71 -46.01 -15.07
C ILE A 5 3.30 -45.23 -13.89
N VAL A 6 4.43 -45.70 -13.35
CA VAL A 6 5.14 -45.00 -12.26
C VAL A 6 5.64 -43.63 -12.71
N LEU A 7 6.18 -43.51 -13.93
CA LEU A 7 6.56 -42.22 -14.52
C LEU A 7 5.37 -41.27 -14.67
N GLY A 8 4.21 -41.76 -15.11
CA GLY A 8 3.00 -40.95 -15.22
C GLY A 8 2.53 -40.39 -13.89
N VAL A 9 2.56 -41.20 -12.82
CA VAL A 9 2.15 -40.76 -11.47
C VAL A 9 3.12 -39.72 -10.90
N VAL A 10 4.43 -39.89 -11.10
CA VAL A 10 5.44 -38.93 -10.62
C VAL A 10 5.33 -37.59 -11.32
N ILE A 11 5.16 -37.59 -12.65
CA ILE A 11 5.00 -36.36 -13.44
C ILE A 11 3.72 -35.63 -13.03
N PHE A 12 2.60 -36.34 -12.87
CA PHE A 12 1.33 -35.74 -12.46
C PHE A 12 1.42 -35.09 -11.07
N GLY A 13 2.07 -35.76 -10.11
CA GLY A 13 2.32 -35.19 -8.78
C GLY A 13 3.15 -33.90 -8.84
N LEU A 14 4.15 -33.85 -9.72
CA LEU A 14 5.01 -32.68 -9.89
C LEU A 14 4.27 -31.49 -10.51
N PHE A 15 3.39 -31.75 -11.49
CA PHE A 15 2.52 -30.72 -12.07
C PHE A 15 1.51 -30.17 -11.06
N VAL A 16 0.92 -31.01 -10.22
CA VAL A 16 0.00 -30.56 -9.15
C VAL A 16 0.73 -29.71 -8.11
N ALA A 17 1.94 -30.11 -7.70
CA ALA A 17 2.76 -29.33 -6.78
C ALA A 17 3.15 -27.97 -7.36
N CYS A 18 3.58 -27.92 -8.62
CA CYS A 18 3.91 -26.67 -9.32
C CYS A 18 2.67 -25.77 -9.49
N GLY A 19 1.52 -26.34 -9.86
CA GLY A 19 0.27 -25.59 -10.00
C GLY A 19 -0.22 -24.99 -8.67
N ALA A 20 -0.13 -25.75 -7.58
CA ALA A 20 -0.46 -25.28 -6.24
C ALA A 20 0.49 -24.14 -5.79
N TYR A 21 1.80 -24.29 -6.03
CA TYR A 21 2.78 -23.25 -5.74
C TYR A 21 2.49 -21.96 -6.53
N PHE A 22 2.18 -22.08 -7.82
CA PHE A 22 1.83 -20.93 -8.67
C PHE A 22 0.56 -20.23 -8.18
N LEU A 23 -0.49 -20.97 -7.81
CA LEU A 23 -1.72 -20.38 -7.26
C LEU A 23 -1.48 -19.65 -5.93
N ILE A 24 -0.63 -20.18 -5.06
CA ILE A 24 -0.25 -19.52 -3.79
C ILE A 24 0.49 -18.21 -4.07
N GLN A 25 1.46 -18.22 -4.99
CA GLN A 25 2.23 -17.03 -5.35
C GLN A 25 1.36 -15.99 -6.09
N TYR A 26 0.48 -16.42 -6.99
CA TYR A 26 -0.47 -15.53 -7.67
C TYR A 26 -1.45 -14.86 -6.69
N ARG A 27 -1.96 -15.60 -5.70
CA ARG A 27 -2.80 -15.04 -4.62
C ARG A 27 -2.04 -14.04 -3.75
N LYS A 28 -0.76 -14.28 -3.46
CA LYS A 28 0.08 -13.32 -2.72
C LYS A 28 0.29 -12.02 -3.50
N ASN A 29 0.56 -12.10 -4.80
CA ASN A 29 0.88 -10.93 -5.62
C ASN A 29 -0.34 -10.02 -5.88
N LYS A 30 -1.53 -10.60 -6.04
CA LYS A 30 -2.75 -9.82 -6.30
C LYS A 30 -3.16 -8.91 -5.13
N ASN A 31 -2.84 -9.32 -3.90
CA ASN A 31 -3.18 -8.55 -2.69
C ASN A 31 -2.16 -7.47 -2.33
N SER A 32 -0.91 -7.59 -2.78
CA SER A 32 0.11 -6.54 -2.55
C SER A 32 -0.07 -5.35 -3.49
N ASP A 33 -0.44 -5.59 -4.74
CA ASP A 33 -0.62 -4.53 -5.74
C ASP A 33 -1.82 -3.62 -5.45
N LEU A 34 -2.93 -4.19 -4.94
CA LEU A 34 -4.17 -3.44 -4.69
C LEU A 34 -4.09 -2.53 -3.47
N ARG A 35 -3.35 -2.93 -2.42
CA ARG A 35 -3.10 -2.05 -1.26
C ARG A 35 -2.16 -0.89 -1.58
N SER A 36 -1.31 -1.04 -2.60
CA SER A 36 -0.29 -0.05 -2.96
C SER A 36 -0.76 1.04 -3.92
N ARG A 37 -1.95 0.93 -4.56
CA ARG A 37 -2.34 1.91 -5.59
C ARG A 37 -2.91 3.22 -5.07
N ASN A 38 -3.34 3.26 -3.80
CA ASN A 38 -3.97 4.45 -3.27
C ASN A 38 -3.58 4.73 -1.82
N THR A 39 -2.31 4.50 -1.49
CA THR A 39 -1.78 4.95 -0.21
C THR A 39 -1.32 6.40 -0.36
N TRP A 40 -1.89 7.27 0.46
CA TRP A 40 -1.46 8.66 0.56
C TRP A 40 -0.43 8.79 1.68
N TYR A 41 0.62 9.55 1.41
CA TYR A 41 1.69 9.85 2.35
C TYR A 41 1.67 11.33 2.68
N VAL A 42 1.74 11.64 3.97
CA VAL A 42 1.84 13.01 4.49
C VAL A 42 3.17 13.13 5.21
N PHE A 43 4.00 14.06 4.73
CA PHE A 43 5.31 14.34 5.28
C PHE A 43 5.33 15.72 5.95
N PHE A 44 5.89 15.79 7.15
CA PHE A 44 6.10 17.03 7.90
C PHE A 44 7.59 17.39 7.91
N PRO A 45 8.03 18.46 7.24
CA PRO A 45 9.44 18.85 7.18
C PRO A 45 10.01 19.22 8.55
N ASP A 46 9.19 19.75 9.46
CA ASP A 46 9.59 20.04 10.84
C ASP A 46 9.16 18.92 11.79
N LYS A 47 10.14 18.19 12.32
CA LYS A 47 9.95 17.08 13.26
C LYS A 47 9.31 17.52 14.58
N ASN A 48 9.63 18.72 15.06
CA ASN A 48 9.24 19.17 16.39
C ASN A 48 7.79 19.69 16.41
N ASN A 49 7.28 20.10 15.25
CA ASN A 49 5.92 20.61 15.07
C ASN A 49 5.00 19.62 14.33
N ALA A 50 5.44 18.38 14.10
CA ALA A 50 4.64 17.37 13.42
C ALA A 50 3.49 16.88 14.33
N PRO A 51 2.22 17.17 13.99
CA PRO A 51 1.09 16.69 14.77
C PRO A 51 0.87 15.19 14.57
N ASP A 52 0.30 14.52 15.57
CA ASP A 52 0.01 13.10 15.48
C ASP A 52 -1.31 12.83 14.75
N LEU A 53 -1.22 12.60 13.44
CA LEU A 53 -2.38 12.29 12.60
C LEU A 53 -3.09 10.98 12.98
N THR A 54 -2.43 10.09 13.73
CA THR A 54 -3.03 8.80 14.14
C THR A 54 -4.11 8.95 15.22
N GLN A 55 -4.09 10.06 15.96
CA GLN A 55 -5.05 10.34 17.03
C GLN A 55 -6.22 11.21 16.57
N SER A 56 -6.16 11.74 15.35
CA SER A 56 -7.21 12.59 14.82
C SER A 56 -8.50 11.83 14.55
N LYS A 57 -9.58 12.25 15.22
CA LYS A 57 -10.94 11.75 14.92
C LYS A 57 -11.42 12.20 13.54
N SER A 58 -11.05 13.41 13.11
CA SER A 58 -11.51 13.97 11.82
C SER A 58 -10.84 13.30 10.64
N LEU A 59 -9.58 12.92 10.76
CA LEU A 59 -8.80 12.27 9.71
C LEU A 59 -9.07 10.76 9.62
N ASN A 60 -9.53 10.13 10.70
CA ASN A 60 -9.93 8.71 10.69
C ASN A 60 -11.06 8.40 9.70
N LYS A 61 -11.80 9.40 9.21
CA LYS A 61 -12.81 9.21 8.15
C LYS A 61 -12.20 8.78 6.80
N PHE A 62 -10.93 9.09 6.57
CA PHE A 62 -10.21 8.75 5.33
C PHE A 62 -9.62 7.34 5.35
N GLY A 63 -9.55 6.72 6.53
CA GLY A 63 -8.96 5.41 6.72
C GLY A 63 -8.11 5.36 7.98
N LYS A 64 -7.48 4.21 8.17
CA LYS A 64 -6.57 4.00 9.31
C LYS A 64 -5.21 4.63 9.00
N TRP A 65 -4.86 5.65 9.75
CA TRP A 65 -3.55 6.29 9.67
C TRP A 65 -2.48 5.42 10.33
N MET A 66 -1.31 5.36 9.67
CA MET A 66 -0.13 4.67 10.15
C MET A 66 1.03 5.64 10.18
N LYS A 67 1.83 5.58 11.24
CA LYS A 67 3.04 6.37 11.40
C LYS A 67 4.24 5.54 10.91
N ASN A 68 4.86 5.97 9.81
CA ASN A 68 5.99 5.28 9.17
C ASN A 68 7.34 5.90 9.51
N GLY A 69 7.39 6.78 10.52
CA GLY A 69 8.59 7.48 10.97
C GLY A 69 8.21 8.63 11.90
N THR A 70 9.15 9.50 12.26
CA THR A 70 8.79 10.65 13.11
C THR A 70 8.02 11.74 12.36
N GLN A 71 8.23 11.83 11.05
CA GLN A 71 7.70 12.90 10.18
C GLN A 71 6.79 12.38 9.07
N LEU A 72 6.64 11.06 8.94
CA LEU A 72 5.96 10.44 7.82
C LEU A 72 4.75 9.65 8.31
N TYR A 73 3.60 9.96 7.73
CA TYR A 73 2.34 9.31 7.98
C TYR A 73 1.78 8.76 6.68
N SER A 74 1.06 7.65 6.73
CA SER A 74 0.39 7.07 5.57
C SER A 74 -1.05 6.70 5.90
N VAL A 75 -1.94 6.88 4.94
CA VAL A 75 -3.33 6.42 5.01
C VAL A 75 -3.67 5.67 3.73
N GLY A 76 -4.28 4.49 3.88
CA GLY A 76 -4.85 3.77 2.76
C GLY A 76 -6.14 4.47 2.34
N GLY A 77 -6.12 5.13 1.18
CA GLY A 77 -7.27 5.82 0.61
C GLY A 77 -8.19 4.88 -0.17
N THR A 78 -9.45 5.28 -0.30
CA THR A 78 -10.40 4.73 -1.27
C THR A 78 -10.19 5.38 -2.63
N ASP A 79 -10.52 4.69 -3.74
CA ASP A 79 -10.32 5.18 -5.13
C ASP A 79 -10.94 6.56 -5.42
N THR A 80 -11.86 7.02 -4.57
CA THR A 80 -12.51 8.32 -4.64
C THR A 80 -11.80 9.43 -3.86
N LEU A 81 -10.79 9.11 -3.06
CA LEU A 81 -10.07 10.09 -2.23
C LEU A 81 -9.16 10.94 -3.13
N THR A 82 -9.40 12.24 -3.12
CA THR A 82 -8.59 13.20 -3.87
C THR A 82 -7.54 13.87 -2.99
N LYS A 83 -6.44 14.29 -3.61
CA LYS A 83 -5.37 15.03 -2.93
C LYS A 83 -5.90 16.26 -2.20
N GLU A 84 -6.74 17.05 -2.88
CA GLU A 84 -7.28 18.30 -2.35
C GLU A 84 -8.14 18.11 -1.10
N GLU A 85 -8.96 17.05 -1.05
CA GLU A 85 -9.78 16.74 0.12
C GLU A 85 -8.92 16.36 1.33
N LEU A 86 -7.87 15.59 1.09
CA LEU A 86 -6.91 15.19 2.11
C LEU A 86 -6.11 16.40 2.61
N GLU A 87 -5.59 17.22 1.70
CA GLU A 87 -4.86 18.45 2.02
C GLU A 87 -5.70 19.40 2.87
N LYS A 88 -6.95 19.68 2.47
CA LYS A 88 -7.85 20.55 3.24
C LYS A 88 -8.10 20.03 4.65
N ALA A 89 -8.27 18.71 4.79
CA ALA A 89 -8.53 18.12 6.09
C ALA A 89 -7.29 18.11 6.99
N VAL A 90 -6.12 17.76 6.44
CA VAL A 90 -4.85 17.80 7.17
C VAL A 90 -4.52 19.25 7.55
N GLN A 91 -4.68 20.21 6.65
CA GLN A 91 -4.45 21.63 6.94
C GLN A 91 -5.35 22.15 8.06
N LYS A 92 -6.62 21.73 8.08
CA LYS A 92 -7.58 22.09 9.14
C LYS A 92 -7.22 21.48 10.49
N GLU A 93 -6.69 20.25 10.50
CA GLU A 93 -6.26 19.58 11.73
C GLU A 93 -4.94 20.16 12.26
N CYS A 94 -4.03 20.53 11.35
CA CYS A 94 -2.64 20.88 11.65
C CYS A 94 -2.41 22.40 11.81
N ASN A 95 -3.46 23.24 11.80
CA ASN A 95 -3.42 24.67 12.12
C ASN A 95 -2.24 25.45 11.49
N GLY A 96 -1.93 25.19 10.22
CA GLY A 96 -0.89 25.94 9.48
C GLY A 96 0.53 25.38 9.57
N VAL A 97 0.73 24.19 10.15
CA VAL A 97 2.00 23.46 10.02
C VAL A 97 2.24 23.12 8.54
N PRO A 98 3.42 23.41 7.97
CA PRO A 98 3.74 23.03 6.60
C PRO A 98 3.80 21.51 6.47
N PHE A 99 3.24 20.95 5.39
CA PHE A 99 3.27 19.53 5.09
C PHE A 99 3.29 19.30 3.58
N GLU A 100 3.74 18.13 3.17
CA GLU A 100 3.73 17.66 1.78
C GLU A 100 2.88 16.39 1.67
N ILE A 101 2.03 16.32 0.63
CA ILE A 101 1.22 15.13 0.33
C ILE A 101 1.62 14.53 -1.00
N SER A 102 1.90 13.23 -0.98
CA SER A 102 2.17 12.43 -2.17
C SER A 102 1.32 11.17 -2.19
N ASN A 103 0.96 10.72 -3.39
CA ASN A 103 0.34 9.41 -3.59
C ASN A 103 1.39 8.39 -4.05
N THR A 104 1.24 7.12 -3.66
CA THR A 104 1.96 6.00 -4.28
C THR A 104 1.95 6.04 -5.81
N ALA A 105 0.83 6.40 -6.45
CA ALA A 105 0.73 6.54 -7.90
C ALA A 105 1.64 7.67 -8.44
N GLU A 106 1.77 8.78 -7.73
CA GLU A 106 2.67 9.89 -8.08
C GLU A 106 4.15 9.48 -7.90
N LEU A 107 4.46 8.74 -6.83
CA LEU A 107 5.80 8.20 -6.58
C LEU A 107 6.22 7.18 -7.65
N TYR A 108 5.32 6.28 -8.05
CA TYR A 108 5.57 5.33 -9.14
C TYR A 108 5.76 6.04 -10.48
N THR A 109 4.91 7.01 -10.81
CA THR A 109 5.05 7.77 -12.07
C THR A 109 6.36 8.56 -12.09
N SER A 110 6.81 9.09 -10.96
CA SER A 110 8.10 9.78 -10.84
C SER A 110 9.30 8.82 -10.94
N SER A 111 9.15 7.57 -10.47
CA SER A 111 10.21 6.55 -10.54
C SER A 111 10.39 5.91 -11.92
N VAL A 112 9.33 5.88 -12.76
CA VAL A 112 9.38 5.32 -14.11
C VAL A 112 10.00 6.29 -15.12
N VAL A 113 10.13 7.57 -14.76
CA VAL A 113 10.65 8.64 -15.63
C VAL A 113 12.15 8.92 -15.39
N LEU A 114 12.83 8.14 -14.54
CA LEU A 114 14.29 8.22 -14.30
C LEU A 114 15.08 7.24 -15.17
#